data_AF-A0A4U0T5Y4-F1
#
_entry.id   AF-A0A4U0T5Y4-F1
#
_cell.length_a   1.000
_cell.length_b   1.000
_cell.length_c   1.000
_cell.angle_alpha   90.00
_cell.angle_beta   90.00
_cell.angle_gamma   90.00
#
_symmetry.space_group_name_H-M   'P 1'
#
loop_
_entity.id
_entity.type
_entity.pdbx_description
1 polymer ?
#
loop_
_entity_poly.entity_id
_entity_poly.type
_entity_poly.pdbx_seq_one_letter_code
_entity_poly.pdbx_strand_id
1 'polypeptide(L)'
;MAEPHSCYATAAIGADGTINPGLSLGGDVNGHCHDYAQLANANTYSREKCNNGWCAVVYASYFEKDQATLGPAAIGHRHDWEHVVVWINNNQVQYVSVSQHTSYQVSAASSVRFDGTHPKIVYHKDGVSTHDFRFANTNDEPPENATGGWFYPRLVGWEGYPAGFRDKLMNANFGSATIKITDGTFNSTLANSMPSGIPFDPNA
;
A
#
# COMPACT_ATOMS: atom_id res chain seq x y z
N MET A 1 -4.45 8.75 -1.80
CA MET A 1 -4.25 8.33 -0.40
C MET A 1 -4.29 9.56 0.52
N ALA A 2 -4.68 9.39 1.78
CA ALA A 2 -4.49 10.36 2.87
C ALA A 2 -3.67 9.68 3.99
N GLU A 3 -2.86 10.42 4.74
CA GLU A 3 -1.79 9.83 5.60
C GLU A 3 -1.64 10.60 6.94
N PRO A 4 -2.69 10.73 7.78
CA PRO A 4 -2.66 11.55 8.98
C PRO A 4 -1.70 11.02 10.05
N HIS A 5 -0.76 11.87 10.50
CA HIS A 5 0.21 11.55 11.56
C HIS A 5 1.12 10.33 11.30
N SER A 6 1.28 9.93 10.05
CA SER A 6 2.07 8.77 9.62
C SER A 6 3.23 9.18 8.72
N CYS A 7 4.14 8.28 8.35
CA CYS A 7 5.02 8.57 7.23
C CYS A 7 4.21 8.72 5.93
N TYR A 8 4.65 9.59 5.04
CA TYR A 8 4.15 9.61 3.67
C TYR A 8 4.68 8.41 2.89
N ALA A 9 3.88 7.92 1.94
CA ALA A 9 4.35 6.96 0.97
C ALA A 9 5.56 7.55 0.23
N THR A 10 6.54 6.70 -0.06
CA THR A 10 7.75 7.09 -0.82
C THR A 10 8.21 5.94 -1.72
N ALA A 11 9.21 6.19 -2.57
CA ALA A 11 9.82 5.14 -3.37
C ALA A 11 10.63 4.17 -2.49
N ALA A 12 10.38 2.86 -2.66
CA ALA A 12 11.17 1.80 -2.04
C ALA A 12 12.51 1.53 -2.76
N ILE A 13 12.62 2.01 -4.01
CA ILE A 13 13.83 1.92 -4.83
C ILE A 13 14.00 3.23 -5.60
N GLY A 14 15.16 3.86 -5.48
CA GLY A 14 15.52 5.10 -6.16
C GLY A 14 15.77 4.89 -7.66
N ALA A 15 15.84 5.98 -8.42
CA ALA A 15 16.08 5.94 -9.87
C ALA A 15 17.48 5.40 -10.24
N ASP A 16 18.41 5.39 -9.30
CA ASP A 16 19.75 4.78 -9.39
C ASP A 16 19.74 3.28 -9.00
N GLY A 17 18.57 2.75 -8.62
CA GLY A 17 18.39 1.39 -8.15
C GLY A 17 18.72 1.21 -6.67
N THR A 18 19.06 2.24 -5.90
CA THR A 18 19.33 2.11 -4.47
C THR A 18 18.05 1.77 -3.71
N ILE A 19 18.07 0.71 -2.90
CA ILE A 19 16.92 0.36 -2.04
C ILE A 19 16.82 1.38 -0.92
N ASN A 20 15.60 1.86 -0.65
CA ASN A 20 15.37 2.81 0.43
C ASN A 20 15.77 2.18 1.78
N PRO A 21 16.73 2.78 2.52
CA PRO A 21 17.21 2.24 3.79
C PRO A 21 16.18 2.36 4.93
N GLY A 22 15.04 3.00 4.69
CA GLY A 22 14.02 3.31 5.68
C GLY A 22 14.55 4.24 6.77
N LEU A 23 13.75 4.41 7.82
CA LEU A 23 14.09 5.21 8.98
C LEU A 23 14.14 4.38 10.25
N SER A 24 15.06 4.73 11.15
CA SER A 24 15.05 4.19 12.50
C SER A 24 13.81 4.68 13.25
N LEU A 25 13.34 3.87 14.19
CA LEU A 25 12.39 4.31 15.18
C LEU A 25 13.00 5.38 16.09
N GLY A 26 12.16 6.22 16.64
CA GLY A 26 12.55 7.29 17.56
C GLY A 26 11.86 8.61 17.23
N GLY A 27 11.89 9.51 18.21
CA GLY A 27 11.25 10.83 18.08
C GLY A 27 9.74 10.70 17.82
N ASP A 28 9.24 11.54 16.92
CA ASP A 28 7.82 11.54 16.55
C ASP A 28 7.47 10.38 15.61
N VAL A 29 6.21 9.94 15.66
CA VAL A 29 5.69 8.83 14.84
C VAL A 29 5.91 9.11 13.34
N ASN A 30 5.67 10.33 12.91
CA ASN A 30 5.87 10.81 11.53
C ASN A 30 7.17 11.62 11.34
N GLY A 31 8.05 11.61 12.34
CA GLY A 31 9.29 12.38 12.31
C GLY A 31 10.19 11.97 11.15
N HIS A 32 10.64 12.98 10.38
CA HIS A 32 11.54 12.84 9.22
C HIS A 32 11.00 12.05 8.01
N CYS A 33 9.71 11.73 7.98
CA CYS A 33 9.09 10.99 6.87
C CYS A 33 7.77 11.57 6.38
N HIS A 34 7.43 12.81 6.75
CA HIS A 34 6.15 13.44 6.43
C HIS A 34 6.34 14.78 5.69
N ASP A 35 7.46 14.93 4.97
CA ASP A 35 7.71 16.11 4.15
C ASP A 35 7.23 15.88 2.71
N TYR A 36 6.86 16.96 2.03
CA TYR A 36 6.39 16.89 0.64
C TYR A 36 7.38 16.19 -0.30
N ALA A 37 8.68 16.21 -0.02
CA ALA A 37 9.68 15.54 -0.82
C ALA A 37 9.51 14.02 -0.85
N GLN A 38 9.12 13.38 0.25
CA GLN A 38 8.80 11.94 0.29
C GLN A 38 7.60 11.66 -0.61
N LEU A 39 6.50 12.39 -0.40
CA LEU A 39 5.27 12.23 -1.17
C LEU A 39 5.48 12.47 -2.68
N ALA A 40 6.24 13.51 -3.04
CA ALA A 40 6.57 13.83 -4.42
C ALA A 40 7.43 12.75 -5.12
N ASN A 41 8.17 11.96 -4.34
CA ASN A 41 8.96 10.82 -4.82
C ASN A 41 8.23 9.47 -4.67
N ALA A 42 6.97 9.47 -4.23
CA ALA A 42 6.21 8.25 -4.01
C ALA A 42 5.97 7.47 -5.31
N ASN A 43 6.17 6.16 -5.21
CA ASN A 43 5.75 5.17 -6.19
C ASN A 43 4.79 4.19 -5.54
N THR A 44 3.79 3.77 -6.31
CA THR A 44 2.99 2.57 -6.03
C THR A 44 3.42 1.50 -6.99
N TYR A 45 3.63 0.28 -6.49
CA TYR A 45 4.05 -0.87 -7.29
C TYR A 45 2.85 -1.78 -7.51
N SER A 46 2.65 -2.31 -8.71
CA SER A 46 1.50 -3.18 -8.96
C SER A 46 1.81 -4.48 -9.67
N ARG A 47 0.95 -5.47 -9.42
CA ARG A 47 0.94 -6.75 -10.12
C ARG A 47 -0.50 -7.21 -10.30
N GLU A 48 -0.80 -7.72 -11.49
CA GLU A 48 -2.13 -8.18 -11.86
C GLU A 48 -2.17 -9.68 -12.14
N LYS A 49 -3.36 -10.28 -11.96
CA LYS A 49 -3.72 -11.61 -12.46
C LYS A 49 -5.16 -11.58 -12.93
N CYS A 50 -5.43 -12.18 -14.09
CA CYS A 50 -6.77 -12.33 -14.64
C CYS A 50 -7.06 -13.80 -14.95
N ASN A 51 -8.20 -14.30 -14.49
CA ASN A 51 -8.74 -15.62 -14.85
C ASN A 51 -10.25 -15.66 -14.59
N ASN A 52 -10.95 -16.59 -15.23
CA ASN A 52 -12.38 -16.84 -15.01
C ASN A 52 -13.28 -15.59 -15.12
N GLY A 53 -12.92 -14.66 -16.01
CA GLY A 53 -13.65 -13.40 -16.22
C GLY A 53 -13.39 -12.32 -15.16
N TRP A 54 -12.48 -12.55 -14.22
CA TRP A 54 -12.10 -11.62 -13.16
C TRP A 54 -10.64 -11.21 -13.30
N CYS A 55 -10.34 -9.97 -12.93
CA CYS A 55 -8.98 -9.47 -12.78
C CYS A 55 -8.80 -8.93 -11.37
N ALA A 56 -7.66 -9.22 -10.77
CA ALA A 56 -7.22 -8.65 -9.51
C ALA A 56 -5.94 -7.86 -9.73
N VAL A 57 -5.91 -6.61 -9.28
CA VAL A 57 -4.70 -5.78 -9.28
C VAL A 57 -4.31 -5.47 -7.85
N VAL A 58 -3.13 -5.93 -7.45
CA VAL A 58 -2.54 -5.62 -6.14
C VAL A 58 -1.64 -4.40 -6.30
N TYR A 59 -1.88 -3.37 -5.50
CA TYR A 59 -1.09 -2.14 -5.40
C TYR A 59 -0.36 -2.13 -4.06
N ALA A 60 0.96 -2.04 -4.08
CA ALA A 60 1.83 -2.00 -2.90
C ALA A 60 2.40 -0.59 -2.73
N SER A 61 2.26 -0.04 -1.52
CA SER A 61 2.85 1.25 -1.12
C SER A 61 3.85 1.05 0.00
N TYR A 62 4.93 1.83 -0.02
CA TYR A 62 6.02 1.71 0.93
C TYR A 62 6.14 2.95 1.81
N PHE A 63 6.42 2.72 3.09
CA PHE A 63 6.70 3.77 4.07
C PHE A 63 8.03 3.49 4.77
N GLU A 64 8.75 4.54 5.17
CA GLU A 64 10.13 4.37 5.66
C GLU A 64 10.21 3.76 7.07
N LYS A 65 9.16 3.91 7.87
CA LYS A 65 8.99 3.27 9.17
C LYS A 65 7.50 3.19 9.53
N ASP A 66 7.20 2.28 10.44
CA ASP A 66 5.91 2.14 11.10
C ASP A 66 6.13 2.18 12.61
N GLN A 67 5.64 3.24 13.25
CA GLN A 67 5.92 3.54 14.65
C GLN A 67 4.62 3.79 15.42
N ALA A 68 4.40 3.05 16.50
CA ALA A 68 3.20 3.17 17.31
C ALA A 68 3.32 4.21 18.44
N THR A 69 4.52 4.44 18.97
CA THR A 69 4.76 5.27 20.17
C THR A 69 5.83 6.36 19.96
N LEU A 70 5.76 7.42 20.76
CA LEU A 70 6.73 8.54 20.73
C LEU A 70 8.00 8.23 21.54
N GLY A 71 9.10 8.91 21.20
CA GLY A 71 10.29 8.98 22.03
C GLY A 71 11.36 7.93 21.71
N PRO A 72 12.44 7.85 22.52
CA PRO A 72 13.64 7.07 22.19
C PRO A 72 13.45 5.55 22.33
N ALA A 73 12.41 5.09 23.03
CA ALA A 73 12.05 3.68 23.20
C ALA A 73 10.78 3.34 22.40
N ALA A 74 10.69 3.86 21.17
CA ALA A 74 9.53 3.69 20.31
C ALA A 74 9.34 2.22 19.90
N ILE A 75 8.07 1.79 19.86
CA ILE A 75 7.65 0.45 19.43
C ILE A 75 7.19 0.54 17.97
N GLY A 76 7.57 -0.44 17.16
CA GLY A 76 7.26 -0.49 15.73
C GLY A 76 8.35 -1.22 14.95
N HIS A 77 8.50 -0.90 13.68
CA HIS A 77 9.61 -1.36 12.85
C HIS A 77 10.05 -0.33 11.81
N ARG A 78 11.32 -0.46 11.40
CA ARG A 78 11.82 0.17 10.18
C ARG A 78 11.14 -0.49 8.98
N HIS A 79 10.83 0.32 7.96
CA HIS A 79 10.06 -0.04 6.77
C HIS A 79 8.60 -0.36 7.06
N ASP A 80 7.76 -0.14 6.08
CA ASP A 80 6.40 -0.64 6.05
C ASP A 80 5.92 -0.89 4.62
N TRP A 81 5.00 -1.83 4.46
CA TRP A 81 4.42 -2.22 3.20
C TRP A 81 2.94 -2.53 3.36
N GLU A 82 2.11 -1.68 2.77
CA GLU A 82 0.66 -1.86 2.76
C GLU A 82 0.13 -2.07 1.33
N HIS A 83 -1.00 -2.78 1.22
CA HIS A 83 -1.55 -3.30 -0.03
C HIS A 83 -3.02 -2.94 -0.21
N VAL A 84 -3.37 -2.47 -1.41
CA VAL A 84 -4.75 -2.35 -1.87
C VAL A 84 -4.96 -3.35 -3.01
N VAL A 85 -6.02 -4.15 -2.96
CA VAL A 85 -6.39 -5.08 -4.03
C VAL A 85 -7.70 -4.65 -4.64
N VAL A 86 -7.70 -4.42 -5.96
CA VAL A 86 -8.91 -4.05 -6.71
C VAL A 86 -9.37 -5.26 -7.52
N TRP A 87 -10.61 -5.68 -7.29
CA TRP A 87 -11.23 -6.83 -7.97
C TRP A 87 -12.20 -6.33 -9.03
N ILE A 88 -11.95 -6.74 -10.27
CA ILE A 88 -12.55 -6.18 -11.48
C ILE A 88 -13.26 -7.30 -12.23
N ASN A 89 -14.50 -7.04 -12.65
CA ASN A 89 -15.27 -7.88 -13.56
C ASN A 89 -16.04 -6.98 -14.52
N ASN A 90 -16.15 -7.39 -15.79
CA ASN A 90 -16.81 -6.62 -16.85
C ASN A 90 -16.31 -5.16 -16.95
N ASN A 91 -15.00 -4.94 -16.81
CA ASN A 91 -14.36 -3.62 -16.80
C ASN A 91 -14.92 -2.66 -15.73
N GLN A 92 -15.43 -3.18 -14.61
CA GLN A 92 -15.93 -2.41 -13.48
C GLN A 92 -15.33 -2.94 -12.18
N VAL A 93 -14.99 -2.03 -11.26
CA VAL A 93 -14.56 -2.39 -9.90
C VAL A 93 -15.77 -2.96 -9.15
N GLN A 94 -15.66 -4.20 -8.69
CA GLN A 94 -16.71 -4.88 -7.93
C GLN A 94 -16.40 -4.90 -6.43
N TYR A 95 -15.12 -5.09 -6.08
CA TYR A 95 -14.66 -5.11 -4.70
C TYR A 95 -13.30 -4.45 -4.57
N VAL A 96 -13.02 -3.96 -3.37
CA VAL A 96 -11.72 -3.46 -2.97
C VAL A 96 -11.36 -4.11 -1.65
N SER A 97 -10.10 -4.54 -1.53
CA SER A 97 -9.55 -5.07 -0.29
C SER A 97 -8.37 -4.21 0.14
N VAL A 98 -8.23 -3.98 1.43
CA VAL A 98 -7.11 -3.22 2.01
C VAL A 98 -6.44 -4.05 3.09
N SER A 99 -5.12 -4.01 3.16
CA SER A 99 -4.37 -4.68 4.21
C SER A 99 -4.66 -4.06 5.57
N GLN A 100 -4.82 -4.93 6.56
CA GLN A 100 -4.92 -4.61 7.97
C GLN A 100 -3.95 -5.49 8.74
N HIS A 101 -2.71 -5.02 8.87
CA HIS A 101 -1.58 -5.76 9.42
C HIS A 101 -1.35 -7.09 8.66
N THR A 102 -1.71 -8.22 9.28
CA THR A 102 -1.58 -9.57 8.71
C THR A 102 -2.81 -10.04 7.94
N SER A 103 -3.90 -9.26 7.93
CA SER A 103 -5.19 -9.61 7.35
C SER A 103 -5.62 -8.63 6.24
N TYR A 104 -6.82 -8.83 5.69
CA TYR A 104 -7.42 -7.93 4.72
C TYR A 104 -8.87 -7.61 5.11
N GLN A 105 -9.23 -6.33 5.05
CA GLN A 105 -10.62 -5.91 5.01
C GLN A 105 -11.10 -5.91 3.56
N VAL A 106 -12.20 -6.60 3.27
CA VAL A 106 -12.81 -6.66 1.92
C VAL A 106 -14.13 -5.89 1.93
N SER A 107 -14.35 -5.03 0.93
CA SER A 107 -15.56 -4.24 0.79
C SER A 107 -16.08 -4.27 -0.64
N ALA A 108 -17.41 -4.36 -0.80
CA ALA A 108 -18.05 -4.17 -2.09
C ALA A 108 -17.86 -2.73 -2.55
N ALA A 109 -17.72 -2.51 -3.86
CA ALA A 109 -17.51 -1.19 -4.43
C ALA A 109 -18.62 -0.18 -4.03
N SER A 110 -19.85 -0.65 -3.82
CA SER A 110 -20.97 0.17 -3.34
C SER A 110 -20.75 0.80 -1.96
N SER A 111 -19.84 0.25 -1.16
CA SER A 111 -19.52 0.70 0.20
C SER A 111 -18.18 1.44 0.26
N VAL A 112 -17.53 1.68 -0.87
CA VAL A 112 -16.24 2.36 -0.97
C VAL A 112 -16.44 3.71 -1.66
N ARG A 113 -15.77 4.75 -1.14
CA ARG A 113 -15.76 6.07 -1.78
C ARG A 113 -14.72 6.07 -2.90
N PHE A 114 -15.04 6.68 -4.03
CA PHE A 114 -14.15 6.76 -5.20
C PHE A 114 -13.93 8.20 -5.65
N ASP A 115 -12.82 8.42 -6.35
CA ASP A 115 -12.66 9.49 -7.34
C ASP A 115 -12.51 8.85 -8.73
N GLY A 116 -13.55 8.95 -9.56
CA GLY A 116 -13.68 8.16 -10.77
C GLY A 116 -13.60 6.67 -10.47
N THR A 117 -12.56 5.99 -10.97
CA THR A 117 -12.30 4.56 -10.73
C THR A 117 -11.30 4.30 -9.60
N HIS A 118 -10.83 5.34 -8.89
CA HIS A 118 -9.81 5.21 -7.86
C HIS A 118 -10.44 5.12 -6.47
N PRO A 119 -10.28 4.01 -5.74
CA PRO A 119 -10.78 3.92 -4.38
C PRO A 119 -10.03 4.91 -3.46
N LYS A 120 -10.78 5.60 -2.60
CA LYS A 120 -10.24 6.52 -1.61
C LYS A 120 -9.82 5.74 -0.37
N ILE A 121 -8.50 5.57 -0.22
CA ILE A 121 -7.86 4.80 0.86
C ILE A 121 -7.03 5.73 1.74
N VAL A 122 -7.03 5.48 3.05
CA VAL A 122 -6.27 6.22 4.06
C VAL A 122 -5.26 5.29 4.71
N TYR A 123 -3.99 5.67 4.73
CA TYR A 123 -2.98 5.08 5.60
C TYR A 123 -3.13 5.71 6.98
N HIS A 124 -3.43 4.93 7.99
CA HIS A 124 -3.75 5.46 9.31
C HIS A 124 -3.07 4.68 10.41
N LYS A 125 -2.91 5.34 11.55
CA LYS A 125 -2.53 4.69 12.80
C LYS A 125 -3.74 3.96 13.37
N ASP A 126 -3.64 2.66 13.62
CA ASP A 126 -4.73 1.84 14.17
C ASP A 126 -4.79 1.93 15.70
N GLY A 127 -5.33 3.04 16.20
CA GLY A 127 -5.47 3.28 17.63
C GLY A 127 -4.14 3.25 18.37
N VAL A 128 -3.94 2.28 19.27
CA VAL A 128 -2.68 2.08 20.01
C VAL A 128 -1.67 1.20 19.27
N SER A 129 -2.07 0.58 18.16
CA SER A 129 -1.23 -0.27 17.32
C SER A 129 -0.40 0.56 16.32
N THR A 130 0.28 -0.18 15.45
CA THR A 130 0.95 0.27 14.22
C THR A 130 -0.03 0.72 13.14
N HIS A 131 0.47 1.03 11.95
CA HIS A 131 -0.33 1.55 10.85
C HIS A 131 -0.95 0.45 9.98
N ASP A 132 -2.04 0.81 9.30
CA ASP A 132 -2.68 -0.01 8.27
C ASP A 132 -3.48 0.86 7.28
N PHE A 133 -4.06 0.22 6.27
CA PHE A 133 -5.02 0.87 5.38
C PHE A 133 -6.46 0.70 5.86
N ARG A 134 -7.24 1.78 5.70
CA ARG A 134 -8.71 1.74 5.76
C ARG A 134 -9.36 2.43 4.58
N PHE A 135 -10.63 2.11 4.37
CA PHE A 135 -11.49 2.88 3.49
C PHE A 135 -11.74 4.29 4.05
N ALA A 136 -11.73 5.29 3.16
CA ALA A 136 -12.08 6.66 3.52
C ALA A 136 -13.56 6.78 3.90
N ASN A 137 -13.86 7.70 4.80
CA ASN A 137 -15.21 8.12 5.18
C ASN A 137 -15.42 9.62 4.90
N THR A 138 -16.55 10.17 5.32
CA THR A 138 -16.90 11.59 5.07
C THR A 138 -16.01 12.59 5.79
N ASN A 139 -15.32 12.18 6.85
CA ASN A 139 -14.44 13.04 7.65
C ASN A 139 -13.03 13.17 7.05
N ASP A 140 -12.73 12.43 5.97
CA ASP A 140 -11.43 12.46 5.28
C ASP A 140 -11.42 13.48 4.13
N GLU A 141 -12.31 14.48 4.14
CA GLU A 141 -12.40 15.52 3.11
C GLU A 141 -12.23 16.91 3.76
N PRO A 142 -11.20 17.69 3.38
CA PRO A 142 -10.11 17.31 2.48
C PRO A 142 -9.19 16.25 3.10
N PRO A 143 -8.50 15.45 2.27
CA PRO A 143 -7.55 14.46 2.76
C PRO A 143 -6.35 15.11 3.44
N GLU A 144 -5.93 14.53 4.57
CA GLU A 144 -4.78 15.00 5.33
C GLU A 144 -3.46 14.56 4.67
N ASN A 145 -2.91 15.44 3.83
CA ASN A 145 -1.56 15.36 3.29
C ASN A 145 -1.11 16.75 2.80
N ALA A 146 0.18 16.90 2.47
CA ALA A 146 0.79 18.17 2.08
C ALA A 146 0.20 18.82 0.81
N THR A 147 -0.59 18.09 0.01
CA THR A 147 -1.23 18.63 -1.20
C THR A 147 -2.64 19.19 -0.96
N GLY A 148 -3.28 18.82 0.15
CA GLY A 148 -4.68 19.12 0.43
C GLY A 148 -5.69 18.44 -0.51
N GLY A 149 -5.23 17.48 -1.34
CA GLY A 149 -6.05 16.73 -2.30
C GLY A 149 -5.73 15.24 -2.29
N TRP A 150 -6.58 14.43 -2.93
CA TRP A 150 -6.34 12.99 -3.02
C TRP A 150 -5.08 12.75 -3.85
N PHE A 151 -4.07 12.13 -3.24
CA PHE A 151 -2.79 11.90 -3.91
C PHE A 151 -2.74 10.56 -4.63
N TYR A 152 -2.19 10.56 -5.85
CA TYR A 152 -1.98 9.39 -6.69
C TYR A 152 -0.49 9.24 -6.97
N PRO A 153 0.22 8.36 -6.24
CA PRO A 153 1.64 8.10 -6.52
C PRO A 153 1.84 7.59 -7.94
N ARG A 154 3.06 7.74 -8.47
CA ARG A 154 3.39 7.18 -9.79
C ARG A 154 3.30 5.66 -9.75
N LEU A 155 2.67 5.06 -10.75
CA LEU A 155 2.45 3.62 -10.80
C LEU A 155 3.58 2.90 -11.56
N VAL A 156 4.18 1.89 -10.94
CA VAL A 156 5.12 0.96 -11.57
C VAL A 156 4.47 -0.42 -11.64
N GLY A 157 3.94 -0.77 -12.82
CA GLY A 157 3.37 -2.10 -13.06
C GLY A 157 4.44 -3.20 -13.13
N TRP A 158 4.02 -4.45 -12.99
CA TRP A 158 4.91 -5.63 -12.91
C TRP A 158 5.92 -5.73 -14.06
N GLU A 159 5.52 -5.34 -15.26
CA GLU A 159 6.38 -5.30 -16.47
C GLU A 159 6.91 -3.89 -16.80
N GLY A 160 6.65 -2.90 -15.94
CA GLY A 160 7.04 -1.50 -16.13
C GLY A 160 8.36 -1.09 -15.47
N TYR A 161 9.09 -2.04 -14.88
CA TYR A 161 10.36 -1.75 -14.21
C TYR A 161 11.50 -1.57 -15.22
N PRO A 162 12.47 -0.67 -14.96
CA PRO A 162 13.75 -0.70 -15.64
C PRO A 162 14.46 -2.06 -15.46
N ALA A 163 15.33 -2.41 -16.40
CA ALA A 163 16.05 -3.68 -16.38
C ALA A 163 16.76 -3.92 -15.03
N GLY A 164 16.51 -5.06 -14.40
CA GLY A 164 17.08 -5.47 -13.11
C GLY A 164 16.47 -4.83 -11.86
N PHE A 165 15.64 -3.79 -11.98
CA PHE A 165 15.06 -3.11 -10.82
C PHE A 165 14.01 -3.97 -10.11
N ARG A 166 13.18 -4.68 -10.89
CA ARG A 166 12.19 -5.61 -10.33
C ARG A 166 12.86 -6.65 -9.47
N ASP A 167 13.83 -7.37 -10.02
CA ASP A 167 14.53 -8.44 -9.31
C ASP A 167 15.22 -7.90 -8.05
N LYS A 168 15.85 -6.73 -8.14
CA LYS A 168 16.49 -6.09 -6.99
C LYS A 168 15.49 -5.75 -5.88
N LEU A 169 14.34 -5.17 -6.22
CA LEU A 169 13.32 -4.80 -5.25
C LEU A 169 12.62 -6.03 -4.64
N MET A 170 12.26 -7.01 -5.46
CA MET A 170 11.54 -8.21 -5.01
C MET A 170 12.39 -9.15 -4.14
N ASN A 171 13.73 -9.02 -4.20
CA ASN A 171 14.67 -9.76 -3.35
C ASN A 171 15.25 -8.92 -2.20
N ALA A 172 14.85 -7.65 -2.05
CA ALA A 172 15.34 -6.80 -0.97
C ALA A 172 14.77 -7.24 0.40
N ASN A 173 15.60 -7.10 1.44
CA ASN A 173 15.20 -7.39 2.81
C ASN A 173 14.68 -6.12 3.49
N PHE A 174 13.38 -6.07 3.77
CA PHE A 174 12.71 -4.97 4.49
C PHE A 174 12.43 -5.31 5.97
N GLY A 175 13.16 -6.28 6.53
CA GLY A 175 13.04 -6.66 7.94
C GLY A 175 11.67 -7.27 8.24
N SER A 176 10.91 -6.59 9.10
CA SER A 176 9.55 -7.03 9.49
C SER A 176 8.51 -6.75 8.41
N ALA A 177 8.76 -5.78 7.52
CA ALA A 177 7.82 -5.43 6.45
C ALA A 177 8.04 -6.34 5.23
N THR A 178 6.94 -6.69 4.55
CA THR A 178 6.99 -7.61 3.40
C THR A 178 6.22 -7.03 2.23
N ILE A 179 6.89 -6.86 1.09
CA ILE A 179 6.21 -6.57 -0.18
C ILE A 179 5.47 -7.83 -0.67
N LYS A 180 4.14 -7.75 -0.76
CA LYS A 180 3.24 -8.88 -1.02
C LYS A 180 2.88 -9.11 -2.50
N ILE A 181 3.74 -8.64 -3.40
CA ILE A 181 3.60 -8.84 -4.86
C ILE A 181 4.74 -9.67 -5.48
N THR A 182 5.62 -10.24 -4.65
CA THR A 182 6.70 -11.13 -5.11
C THR A 182 6.12 -12.45 -5.64
N ASP A 183 6.90 -13.20 -6.41
CA ASP A 183 6.47 -14.52 -6.90
C ASP A 183 6.07 -15.47 -5.77
N GLY A 184 6.74 -15.38 -4.61
CA GLY A 184 6.43 -16.22 -3.45
C GLY A 184 5.23 -15.79 -2.61
N THR A 185 4.73 -14.56 -2.78
CA THR A 185 3.66 -13.98 -1.92
C THR A 185 2.42 -13.54 -2.68
N PHE A 186 2.49 -13.41 -4.01
CA PHE A 186 1.41 -12.85 -4.79
C PHE A 186 0.13 -13.70 -4.75
N ASN A 187 0.24 -15.01 -4.96
CA ASN A 187 -0.92 -15.89 -4.95
C ASN A 187 -1.58 -15.98 -3.55
N SER A 188 -0.79 -16.04 -2.47
CA SER A 188 -1.34 -16.06 -1.11
C SER A 188 -2.00 -14.73 -0.75
N THR A 189 -1.48 -13.63 -1.26
CA THR A 189 -2.08 -12.30 -1.13
C THR A 189 -3.43 -12.20 -1.82
N LEU A 190 -3.52 -12.72 -3.05
CA LEU A 190 -4.79 -12.83 -3.75
C LEU A 190 -5.79 -13.69 -2.96
N ALA A 191 -5.37 -14.88 -2.49
CA ALA A 191 -6.25 -15.77 -1.72
C ALA A 191 -6.78 -15.14 -0.43
N ASN A 192 -5.94 -14.41 0.32
CA ASN A 192 -6.30 -13.80 1.60
C ASN A 192 -7.14 -12.52 1.46
N SER A 193 -7.15 -11.90 0.28
CA SER A 193 -7.87 -10.66 0.00
C SER A 193 -9.09 -10.84 -0.90
N MET A 194 -9.35 -12.08 -1.35
CA MET A 194 -10.41 -12.39 -2.31
C MET A 194 -11.81 -12.28 -1.70
N PRO A 195 -12.77 -11.59 -2.38
CA PRO A 195 -14.18 -11.66 -2.04
C PRO A 195 -14.71 -13.10 -2.12
N SER A 196 -15.61 -13.48 -1.20
CA SER A 196 -16.22 -14.80 -1.24
C SER A 196 -17.14 -14.96 -2.46
N GLY A 197 -17.13 -16.16 -3.06
CA GLY A 197 -18.10 -16.54 -4.09
C GLY A 197 -17.79 -16.05 -5.51
N ILE A 198 -16.67 -15.37 -5.75
CA ILE A 198 -16.22 -15.08 -7.12
C ILE A 198 -15.47 -16.28 -7.69
N PRO A 199 -15.59 -16.59 -9.00
CA PRO A 199 -14.92 -17.73 -9.62
C PRO A 199 -13.43 -17.49 -9.89
N PHE A 200 -12.75 -16.61 -9.17
CA PHE A 200 -11.32 -16.34 -9.37
C PHE A 200 -10.45 -17.42 -8.71
N ASP A 201 -9.39 -17.84 -9.40
CA ASP A 201 -8.40 -18.79 -8.88
C ASP A 201 -7.05 -18.08 -8.65
N PRO A 202 -6.62 -17.88 -7.39
CA PRO A 202 -5.30 -17.35 -7.08
C PRO A 202 -4.13 -18.17 -7.63
N ASN A 203 -4.31 -19.46 -7.88
CA ASN A 203 -3.26 -20.41 -8.26
C ASN A 203 -3.37 -20.91 -9.71
N ALA A 204 -4.27 -20.33 -10.51
CA ALA A 204 -4.29 -20.52 -11.96
C ALA A 204 -2.97 -20.10 -12.61
#